data_AF-A0A645B9G4-F1
#
_entry.id   AF-A0A645B9G4-F1
#
_cell.length_a   1.000
_cell.length_b   1.000
_cell.length_c   1.000
_cell.angle_alpha   90.00
_cell.angle_beta   90.00
_cell.angle_gamma   90.00
#
_symmetry.space_group_name_H-M   'P 1'
#
loop_
_entity.id
_entity.type
_entity.pdbx_description
1 polymer ?
#
loop_
_entity_poly.entity_id
_entity_poly.type
_entity_poly.pdbx_seq_one_letter_code
_entity_poly.pdbx_strand_id
1 'polypeptide(L)'
;MSKIINKYDKGLHLKTAGTTWLEEVIGLAMADGEALALAKKIYANSYNRKEELCAPYADVIDIDATKLPSVEEVNKWSAKKYADTLRHIPGHPDYNSNFRQLIHVAYKVAAELDTEYTDALKENAAIIGSCVEENIYDRHLKRLFNL
;
A
#
# COMPACT_ATOMS: atom_id res chain seq x y z
N MET A 1 -10.92 -19.73 -6.42
CA MET A 1 -11.85 -19.88 -5.27
C MET A 1 -13.27 -20.20 -5.71
N SER A 2 -13.74 -19.64 -6.83
CA SER A 2 -15.00 -19.99 -7.52
C SER A 2 -15.37 -21.48 -7.52
N LYS A 3 -14.40 -22.38 -7.76
CA LYS A 3 -14.64 -23.84 -7.71
C LYS A 3 -15.20 -24.34 -6.37
N ILE A 4 -14.74 -23.79 -5.24
CA ILE A 4 -15.18 -24.19 -3.89
C ILE A 4 -16.55 -23.59 -3.59
N ILE A 5 -16.77 -22.32 -3.94
CA ILE A 5 -18.08 -21.64 -3.84
C ILE A 5 -19.14 -22.48 -4.56
N ASN A 6 -18.87 -22.86 -5.81
CA ASN A 6 -19.80 -23.64 -6.63
C ASN A 6 -19.98 -25.07 -6.11
N LYS A 7 -18.91 -25.72 -5.64
CA LYS A 7 -18.98 -27.10 -5.12
C LYS A 7 -19.85 -27.22 -3.88
N TYR A 8 -19.79 -26.24 -2.98
CA TYR A 8 -20.47 -26.30 -1.69
C TYR A 8 -21.77 -25.48 -1.64
N ASP A 9 -22.07 -24.72 -2.68
CA ASP A 9 -23.20 -23.77 -2.74
C ASP A 9 -23.22 -22.87 -1.49
N LYS A 10 -22.08 -22.20 -1.26
CA LYS A 10 -21.87 -21.27 -0.13
C LYS A 10 -21.15 -20.01 -0.62
N GLY A 11 -21.57 -18.87 -0.07
CA GLY A 11 -20.89 -17.59 -0.26
C GLY A 11 -19.59 -17.47 0.55
N LEU A 12 -18.89 -16.35 0.35
CA LEU A 12 -17.68 -15.99 1.09
C LEU A 12 -17.84 -14.63 1.75
N HIS A 13 -17.21 -14.46 2.91
CA HIS A 13 -16.99 -13.16 3.51
C HIS A 13 -15.51 -12.80 3.37
N LEU A 14 -15.20 -11.81 2.54
CA LEU A 14 -13.84 -11.33 2.30
C LEU A 14 -13.63 -10.02 3.05
N LYS A 15 -12.53 -9.92 3.80
CA LYS A 15 -12.13 -8.68 4.47
C LYS A 15 -10.85 -8.15 3.86
N THR A 16 -10.89 -6.90 3.45
CA THR A 16 -9.72 -6.10 3.08
C THR A 16 -9.71 -4.86 3.96
N ALA A 17 -8.53 -4.41 4.38
CA ALA A 17 -8.38 -3.17 5.13
C ALA A 17 -7.05 -2.51 4.76
N GLY A 18 -5.94 -3.07 5.24
CA GLY A 18 -4.62 -2.49 5.02
C GLY A 18 -4.21 -2.42 3.55
N THR A 19 -4.76 -3.27 2.65
CA THR A 19 -4.54 -3.12 1.22
C THR A 19 -5.17 -1.85 0.64
N THR A 20 -6.33 -1.39 1.14
CA THR A 20 -6.94 -0.12 0.69
C THR A 20 -6.05 1.06 1.05
N TRP A 21 -5.56 1.09 2.29
CA TRP A 21 -4.55 2.04 2.76
C TRP A 21 -3.30 2.05 1.85
N LEU A 22 -2.79 0.88 1.47
CA LEU A 22 -1.67 0.80 0.54
C LEU A 22 -1.98 1.42 -0.83
N GLU A 23 -3.19 1.25 -1.34
CA GLU A 23 -3.59 1.86 -2.62
C GLU A 23 -3.80 3.38 -2.51
N GLU A 24 -4.16 3.91 -1.33
CA GLU A 24 -4.15 5.36 -1.08
C GLU A 24 -2.73 5.93 -1.21
N VAL A 25 -1.74 5.29 -0.58
CA VAL A 25 -0.32 5.70 -0.68
C VAL A 25 0.22 5.53 -2.11
N ILE A 26 -0.18 4.46 -2.81
CA ILE A 26 0.16 4.28 -4.24
C ILE A 26 -0.45 5.39 -5.08
N GLY A 27 -1.71 5.74 -4.85
CA GLY A 27 -2.40 6.82 -5.56
C GLY A 27 -1.73 8.17 -5.33
N LEU A 28 -1.33 8.48 -4.09
CA LEU A 28 -0.54 9.67 -3.77
C LEU A 28 0.81 9.67 -4.49
N ALA A 29 1.52 8.55 -4.51
CA ALA A 29 2.78 8.44 -5.24
C ALA A 29 2.58 8.65 -6.76
N MET A 30 1.53 8.09 -7.34
CA MET A 30 1.20 8.19 -8.76
C MET A 30 0.74 9.60 -9.18
N ALA A 31 0.19 10.38 -8.25
CA ALA A 31 -0.18 11.78 -8.49
C ALA A 31 1.03 12.71 -8.67
N ASP A 32 2.24 12.24 -8.30
CA ASP A 32 3.50 12.99 -8.37
C ASP A 32 3.48 14.28 -7.52
N GLY A 33 4.47 15.15 -7.69
CA GLY A 33 4.52 16.48 -7.04
C GLY A 33 4.42 16.41 -5.52
N GLU A 34 3.58 17.27 -4.93
CA GLU A 34 3.38 17.34 -3.47
C GLU A 34 2.77 16.04 -2.89
N ALA A 35 1.93 15.34 -3.66
CA ALA A 35 1.36 14.06 -3.23
C ALA A 35 2.44 12.96 -3.14
N LEU A 36 3.38 12.92 -4.08
CA LEU A 36 4.54 12.05 -3.98
C LEU A 36 5.47 12.45 -2.83
N ALA A 37 5.66 13.76 -2.60
CA ALA A 37 6.43 14.25 -1.45
C ALA A 37 5.81 13.76 -0.13
N LEU A 38 4.48 13.77 -0.02
CA LEU A 38 3.75 13.22 1.12
C LEU A 38 3.95 11.70 1.27
N ALA A 39 3.85 10.92 0.19
CA ALA A 39 4.12 9.48 0.23
C ALA A 39 5.57 9.17 0.68
N LYS A 40 6.54 9.96 0.23
CA LYS A 40 7.94 9.88 0.68
C LYS A 40 8.10 10.26 2.14
N LYS A 41 7.39 11.29 2.61
CA LYS A 41 7.36 11.71 4.02
C LYS A 41 6.82 10.61 4.94
N ILE A 42 5.73 9.94 4.53
CA ILE A 42 5.18 8.77 5.23
C ILE A 42 6.26 7.68 5.34
N TYR A 43 6.95 7.35 4.24
CA TYR A 43 8.03 6.36 4.29
C TYR A 43 9.17 6.78 5.22
N ALA A 44 9.64 8.02 5.14
CA ALA A 44 10.74 8.53 5.96
C ALA A 44 10.43 8.43 7.46
N ASN A 45 9.24 8.86 7.87
CA ASN A 45 8.78 8.74 9.25
C ASN A 45 8.65 7.27 9.68
N SER A 46 8.17 6.40 8.79
CA SER A 46 8.03 4.97 9.06
C SER A 46 9.36 4.27 9.23
N TYR A 47 10.34 4.58 8.38
CA TYR A 47 11.68 4.00 8.42
C TYR A 47 12.40 4.29 9.74
N ASN A 48 12.22 5.50 10.26
CA ASN A 48 12.81 5.96 11.52
C ASN A 48 12.07 5.43 12.75
N ARG A 49 10.81 5.01 12.61
CA ARG A 49 9.96 4.47 13.70
C ARG A 49 9.61 3.00 13.52
N LYS A 50 10.33 2.29 12.64
CA LYS A 50 10.00 0.92 12.24
C LYS A 50 9.84 -0.02 13.43
N GLU A 51 10.68 0.07 14.46
CA GLU A 51 10.56 -0.77 15.66
C GLU A 51 9.21 -0.58 16.37
N GLU A 52 8.82 0.68 16.62
CA GLU A 52 7.54 1.03 17.23
C GLU A 52 6.35 0.55 16.39
N LEU A 53 6.39 0.78 15.07
CA LEU A 53 5.30 0.46 14.16
C LEU A 53 5.17 -1.05 13.93
N CYS A 54 6.28 -1.79 13.96
CA CYS A 54 6.33 -3.22 13.72
C CYS A 54 5.97 -4.04 14.98
N ALA A 55 6.26 -3.55 16.19
CA ALA A 55 6.08 -4.31 17.42
C ALA A 55 4.67 -4.91 17.62
N PRO A 56 3.55 -4.19 17.34
CA PRO A 56 2.20 -4.75 17.48
C PRO A 56 1.87 -5.84 16.46
N TYR A 57 2.68 -5.98 15.41
CA TYR A 57 2.46 -6.86 14.26
C TYR A 57 3.57 -7.90 14.09
N ALA A 58 4.47 -8.03 15.07
CA ALA A 58 5.68 -8.84 14.95
C ALA A 58 5.43 -10.31 14.55
N ASP A 59 4.29 -10.87 14.96
CA ASP A 59 3.92 -12.26 14.63
C ASP A 59 3.44 -12.45 13.19
N VAL A 60 3.11 -11.38 12.47
CA VAL A 60 2.45 -11.43 11.14
C VAL A 60 3.20 -10.68 10.05
N ILE A 61 4.31 -10.02 10.39
CA ILE A 61 5.18 -9.36 9.42
C ILE A 61 6.54 -10.06 9.36
N ASP A 62 7.12 -10.04 8.17
CA ASP A 62 8.45 -10.58 7.88
C ASP A 62 9.24 -9.50 7.14
N ILE A 63 9.78 -8.54 7.90
CA ILE A 63 10.54 -7.39 7.38
C ILE A 63 12.02 -7.61 7.66
N ASP A 64 12.79 -7.77 6.60
CA ASP A 64 14.24 -7.67 6.62
C ASP A 64 14.65 -6.20 6.46
N ALA A 65 15.08 -5.59 7.56
CA ALA A 65 15.49 -4.19 7.57
C ALA A 65 16.68 -3.89 6.64
N THR A 66 17.52 -4.89 6.31
CA THR A 66 18.65 -4.70 5.39
C THR A 66 18.20 -4.57 3.93
N LYS A 67 16.97 -4.98 3.63
CA LYS A 67 16.34 -4.86 2.30
C LYS A 67 15.45 -3.62 2.18
N LEU A 68 15.38 -2.78 3.20
CA LEU A 68 14.70 -1.50 3.11
C LEU A 68 15.63 -0.46 2.46
N PRO A 69 15.17 0.23 1.40
CA PRO A 69 15.94 1.31 0.79
C PRO A 69 16.10 2.47 1.79
N SER A 70 17.21 3.21 1.72
CA SER A 70 17.39 4.34 2.62
C SER A 70 16.40 5.47 2.32
N VAL A 71 16.17 6.35 3.29
CA VAL A 71 15.30 7.52 3.09
C VAL A 71 15.84 8.42 1.96
N GLU A 72 17.15 8.58 1.88
CA GLU A 72 17.84 9.35 0.83
C GLU A 72 17.66 8.72 -0.55
N GLU A 73 17.63 7.39 -0.63
CA GLU A 73 17.34 6.67 -1.87
C GLU A 73 15.91 6.92 -2.32
N VAL A 74 14.94 6.69 -1.42
CA VAL A 74 13.50 6.84 -1.72
C VAL A 74 13.14 8.27 -2.09
N ASN A 75 13.79 9.26 -1.47
CA ASN A 75 13.56 10.66 -1.79
C ASN A 75 13.92 11.01 -3.25
N LYS A 76 14.83 10.27 -3.88
CA LYS A 76 15.23 10.44 -5.29
C LYS A 76 14.33 9.71 -6.27
N TRP A 77 13.43 8.84 -5.80
CA TRP A 77 12.57 8.06 -6.69
C TRP A 77 11.55 8.93 -7.42
N SER A 78 11.22 8.53 -8.65
CA SER A 78 10.05 9.02 -9.36
C SER A 78 8.76 8.40 -8.80
N ALA A 79 7.62 9.01 -9.14
CA ALA A 79 6.29 8.48 -8.87
C ALA A 79 6.17 6.99 -9.24
N LYS A 80 6.57 6.65 -10.47
CA LYS A 80 6.53 5.28 -10.99
C LYS A 80 7.37 4.32 -10.15
N LYS A 81 8.63 4.67 -9.84
CA LYS A 81 9.51 3.78 -9.06
C LYS A 81 8.96 3.53 -7.65
N TYR A 82 8.43 4.56 -7.00
CA TYR A 82 7.79 4.41 -5.69
C TYR A 82 6.57 3.49 -5.77
N ALA A 83 5.65 3.77 -6.69
CA ALA A 83 4.43 3.00 -6.88
C ALA A 83 4.70 1.54 -7.21
N ASP A 84 5.63 1.26 -8.12
CA ASP A 84 6.02 -0.10 -8.53
C ASP A 84 6.71 -0.88 -7.41
N THR A 85 7.43 -0.18 -6.53
CA THR A 85 8.05 -0.80 -5.35
C THR A 85 7.01 -1.22 -4.32
N LEU A 86 5.95 -0.41 -4.16
CA LEU A 86 4.88 -0.62 -3.19
C LEU A 86 3.78 -1.58 -3.67
N ARG A 87 3.43 -1.51 -4.95
CA ARG A 87 2.30 -2.25 -5.55
C ARG A 87 2.65 -3.72 -5.71
N HIS A 88 1.80 -4.59 -5.17
CA HIS A 88 1.99 -6.03 -5.30
C HIS A 88 1.66 -6.49 -6.73
N ILE A 89 2.69 -6.55 -7.57
CA ILE A 89 2.68 -7.13 -8.92
C ILE A 89 3.67 -8.31 -8.92
N PRO A 90 3.18 -9.57 -8.97
CA PRO A 90 4.06 -10.73 -9.01
C PRO A 90 5.08 -10.65 -10.15
N GLY A 91 6.36 -10.79 -9.82
CA GLY A 91 7.47 -10.77 -10.78
C GLY A 91 7.92 -9.37 -11.25
N HIS A 92 7.32 -8.28 -10.74
CA HIS A 92 7.80 -6.94 -11.09
C HIS A 92 9.19 -6.69 -10.47
N PRO A 93 10.20 -6.24 -11.24
CA PRO A 93 11.58 -6.14 -10.78
C PRO A 93 11.76 -5.14 -9.62
N ASP A 94 10.92 -4.11 -9.56
CA ASP A 94 10.99 -3.10 -8.51
C ASP A 94 10.24 -3.48 -7.23
N TYR A 95 9.35 -4.48 -7.28
CA TYR A 95 8.50 -4.81 -6.14
C TYR A 95 9.34 -5.24 -4.92
N ASN A 96 9.09 -4.62 -3.76
CA ASN A 96 9.77 -4.94 -2.51
C ASN A 96 8.75 -5.25 -1.40
N SER A 97 8.71 -6.52 -0.97
CA SER A 97 7.81 -6.98 0.10
C SER A 97 8.08 -6.33 1.45
N ASN A 98 9.35 -6.02 1.77
CA ASN A 98 9.75 -5.37 3.03
C ASN A 98 9.23 -3.92 3.06
N PHE A 99 9.41 -3.20 1.95
CA PHE A 99 8.90 -1.85 1.78
C PHE A 99 7.37 -1.82 1.93
N ARG A 100 6.67 -2.73 1.24
CA ARG A 100 5.21 -2.83 1.33
C ARG A 100 4.72 -3.13 2.74
N GLN A 101 5.36 -4.07 3.44
CA GLN A 101 4.95 -4.42 4.80
C GLN A 101 5.20 -3.27 5.78
N LEU A 102 6.32 -2.54 5.66
CA LEU A 102 6.56 -1.36 6.49
C LEU A 102 5.48 -0.30 6.29
N ILE A 103 5.15 0.04 5.04
CA ILE A 103 4.07 0.99 4.76
C ILE A 103 2.72 0.45 5.25
N HIS A 104 2.46 -0.86 5.13
CA HIS A 104 1.20 -1.48 5.55
C HIS A 104 0.91 -1.26 7.05
N VAL A 105 1.94 -1.29 7.90
CA VAL A 105 1.79 -1.04 9.35
C VAL A 105 1.97 0.44 9.73
N ALA A 106 2.28 1.30 8.76
CA ALA A 106 2.54 2.72 8.98
C ALA A 106 1.30 3.64 8.90
N TYR A 107 0.08 3.10 8.85
CA TYR A 107 -1.14 3.91 8.82
C TYR A 107 -1.22 4.91 9.99
N LYS A 108 -0.60 4.59 11.14
CA LYS A 108 -0.45 5.50 12.29
C LYS A 108 0.28 6.79 11.91
N VAL A 109 1.32 6.70 11.07
CA VAL A 109 2.08 7.86 10.60
C VAL A 109 1.19 8.79 9.77
N ALA A 110 0.36 8.26 8.86
CA ALA A 110 -0.57 9.09 8.10
C ALA A 110 -1.64 9.72 8.98
N ALA A 111 -2.15 9.00 9.98
CA ALA A 111 -3.11 9.57 10.93
C ALA A 111 -2.52 10.76 11.70
N GLU A 112 -1.24 10.71 12.07
CA GLU A 112 -0.55 11.81 12.75
C GLU A 112 -0.27 13.03 11.84
N LEU A 113 -0.34 12.88 10.51
CA LEU A 113 -0.27 13.99 9.55
C LEU A 113 -1.60 14.74 9.39
N ASP A 114 -2.69 14.20 9.95
CA ASP A 114 -4.00 14.85 10.09
C ASP A 114 -4.52 15.50 8.79
N THR A 115 -4.69 16.82 8.75
CA THR A 115 -5.25 17.53 7.60
C THR A 115 -4.34 17.47 6.37
N GLU A 116 -3.01 17.43 6.55
CA GLU A 116 -2.06 17.29 5.44
C GLU A 116 -2.33 15.98 4.66
N TYR A 117 -2.61 14.89 5.38
CA TYR A 117 -2.97 13.63 4.75
C TYR A 117 -4.37 13.66 4.14
N THR A 118 -5.37 14.06 4.92
CA THR A 118 -6.77 13.97 4.49
C THR A 118 -7.14 14.96 3.38
N ASP A 119 -6.49 16.12 3.30
CA ASP A 119 -6.69 17.07 2.20
C ASP A 119 -6.01 16.56 0.92
N ALA A 120 -4.81 15.99 1.02
CA ALA A 120 -4.16 15.34 -0.12
C ALA A 120 -5.02 14.19 -0.69
N LEU A 121 -5.74 13.43 0.15
CA LEU A 121 -6.70 12.43 -0.33
C LEU A 121 -7.85 13.05 -1.12
N LYS A 122 -8.39 14.19 -0.68
CA LYS A 122 -9.49 14.89 -1.39
C LYS A 122 -9.01 15.44 -2.73
N GLU A 123 -7.84 16.07 -2.75
CA GLU A 123 -7.25 16.65 -3.96
C GLU A 123 -6.93 15.58 -5.02
N ASN A 124 -6.50 14.39 -4.58
CA ASN A 124 -6.07 13.30 -5.45
C ASN A 124 -7.12 12.17 -5.54
N ALA A 125 -8.37 12.43 -5.19
CA ALA A 125 -9.41 11.42 -5.05
C ALA A 125 -9.64 10.58 -6.31
N ALA A 126 -9.52 11.18 -7.50
CA ALA A 126 -9.74 10.47 -8.77
C ALA A 126 -8.68 9.38 -9.02
N ILE A 127 -7.39 9.71 -8.85
CA ILE A 127 -6.29 8.77 -9.09
C ILE A 127 -6.19 7.72 -7.99
N ILE A 128 -6.43 8.13 -6.73
CA ILE A 128 -6.52 7.20 -5.59
C ILE A 128 -7.69 6.24 -5.78
N GLY A 129 -8.87 6.76 -6.12
CA GLY A 129 -10.07 5.96 -6.39
C GLY A 129 -9.84 4.91 -7.47
N SER A 130 -9.14 5.28 -8.55
CA SER A 130 -8.77 4.35 -9.61
C SER A 130 -7.85 3.22 -9.12
N CYS A 131 -6.87 3.53 -8.25
CA CYS A 131 -5.98 2.51 -7.66
C CYS A 131 -6.74 1.56 -6.72
N VAL A 132 -7.63 2.11 -5.89
CA VAL A 132 -8.48 1.33 -4.97
C VAL A 132 -9.43 0.43 -5.75
N GLU A 133 -10.07 0.95 -6.79
CA GLU A 133 -10.97 0.20 -7.66
C GLU A 133 -10.25 -0.95 -8.36
N GLU A 134 -9.10 -0.69 -9.00
CA GLU A 134 -8.30 -1.74 -9.64
C GLU A 134 -7.90 -2.84 -8.64
N ASN A 135 -7.52 -2.46 -7.42
CA ASN A 135 -7.19 -3.43 -6.39
C ASN A 135 -8.41 -4.28 -5.98
N ILE A 136 -9.52 -3.65 -5.60
CA ILE A 136 -10.68 -4.37 -5.06
C ILE A 136 -11.41 -5.12 -6.17
N TYR A 137 -11.77 -4.43 -7.25
CA TYR A 137 -12.59 -4.99 -8.30
C TYR A 137 -11.78 -5.92 -9.20
N ASP A 138 -10.72 -5.43 -9.85
CA ASP A 138 -10.01 -6.21 -10.86
C ASP A 138 -9.11 -7.29 -10.25
N ARG A 139 -8.34 -6.94 -9.22
CA ARG A 139 -7.34 -7.87 -8.65
C ARG A 139 -7.90 -8.81 -7.58
N HIS A 140 -9.02 -8.49 -6.94
CA HIS A 140 -9.66 -9.38 -5.97
C HIS A 140 -10.98 -9.97 -6.48
N LEU A 141 -12.00 -9.16 -6.72
CA LEU A 141 -13.36 -9.66 -7.01
C LEU A 141 -13.43 -10.44 -8.32
N LYS A 142 -12.94 -9.88 -9.44
CA LYS A 142 -12.94 -10.60 -10.73
C LYS A 142 -12.22 -11.93 -10.66
N ARG A 143 -11.07 -11.98 -9.97
CA ARG A 143 -10.30 -13.23 -9.78
C ARG A 143 -11.00 -14.24 -8.87
N LEU A 144 -11.69 -13.77 -7.82
CA LEU A 144 -12.36 -14.65 -6.88
C LEU A 144 -13.58 -15.33 -7.50
N PHE A 145 -14.34 -14.56 -8.28
CA PHE A 145 -15.64 -14.93 -8.84
C PHE A 145 -15.60 -15.31 -10.33
N ASN A 146 -14.44 -15.19 -11.00
CA ASN A 146 -14.29 -15.39 -12.45
C ASN A 146 -15.25 -14.49 -13.27
N LEU A 147 -15.25 -13.19 -12.97
CA LEU A 147 -16.03 -12.18 -13.70
C LEU A 147 -15.30 -11.69 -14.96
#